data_AF-A0ABD5ZQG2-F1
#
_entry.id   AF-A0ABD5ZQG2-F1
#
_cell.length_a   1.000
_cell.length_b   1.000
_cell.length_c   1.000
_cell.angle_alpha   90.00
_cell.angle_beta   90.00
_cell.angle_gamma   90.00
#
_symmetry.space_group_name_H-M   'P 1'
#
loop_
_entity.id
_entity.type
_entity.pdbx_description
1 polymer ?
#
loop_
_entity_poly.entity_id
_entity_poly.type
_entity_poly.pdbx_seq_one_letter_code
_entity_poly.pdbx_strand_id
1 'polypeptide(L)'
;MRKVALLLTLAVLVPLTGCNALGGGATATPTATETPTATATATPVEGTSLDYDGDALTLANTTDQRVTGVTDLADGTEVTVRLRASGDSPFLHTDTATVENGTFAATFDLSNVPADTNFVATVTADEVVAETDGEVVAA
;
A
#
# COMPACT_ATOMS: atom_id res chain seq x y z
N MET A 1 10.39 -18.13 -21.23
CA MET A 1 9.42 -18.86 -20.38
C MET A 1 8.22 -17.94 -20.16
N ARG A 2 7.04 -18.54 -19.98
CA ARG A 2 5.66 -18.06 -20.25
C ARG A 2 5.41 -16.53 -20.33
N LYS A 3 5.14 -16.07 -21.56
CA LYS A 3 4.53 -14.78 -21.88
C LYS A 3 3.04 -14.86 -21.52
N VAL A 4 2.55 -14.04 -20.59
CA VAL A 4 1.12 -13.91 -20.31
C VAL A 4 0.59 -12.71 -21.09
N ALA A 5 -0.39 -13.00 -21.94
CA ALA A 5 -0.99 -12.09 -22.91
C ALA A 5 -2.04 -11.19 -22.24
N LEU A 6 -1.88 -9.89 -22.43
CA LEU A 6 -2.84 -8.85 -22.07
C LEU A 6 -3.97 -8.83 -23.11
N LEU A 7 -5.20 -9.18 -22.69
CA LEU A 7 -6.40 -9.10 -23.52
C LEU A 7 -7.26 -7.93 -23.03
N LEU A 8 -7.20 -6.84 -23.79
CA LEU A 8 -7.89 -5.57 -23.58
C LEU A 8 -9.18 -5.56 -24.43
N THR A 9 -10.35 -5.50 -23.80
CA THR A 9 -11.68 -5.33 -24.42
C THR A 9 -12.53 -4.51 -23.46
N LEU A 10 -12.70 -3.18 -23.64
CA LEU A 10 -13.57 -2.40 -24.55
C LEU A 10 -14.97 -2.09 -23.95
N ALA A 11 -15.17 -0.79 -23.70
CA ALA A 11 -16.39 0.05 -23.73
C ALA A 11 -17.65 -0.33 -22.91
N VAL A 12 -18.27 0.65 -22.23
CA VAL A 12 -19.63 1.14 -22.58
C VAL A 12 -19.88 2.55 -22.00
N LEU A 13 -20.42 3.38 -22.88
CA LEU A 13 -20.96 4.73 -22.78
C LEU A 13 -22.39 4.70 -22.20
N VAL A 14 -22.74 5.58 -21.26
CA VAL A 14 -24.17 5.87 -20.96
C VAL A 14 -24.39 7.38 -20.75
N PRO A 15 -25.34 8.00 -21.48
CA PRO A 15 -25.56 9.45 -21.45
C PRO A 15 -26.50 9.91 -20.34
N LEU A 16 -26.32 11.17 -19.93
CA LEU A 16 -27.22 11.93 -19.06
C LEU A 16 -28.61 12.09 -19.70
N THR A 17 -29.67 11.67 -19.01
CA THR A 17 -31.04 12.18 -19.19
C THR A 17 -31.77 12.07 -17.85
N GLY A 18 -32.20 13.21 -17.31
CA GLY A 18 -32.87 13.30 -16.02
C GLY A 18 -34.34 12.89 -16.05
N CYS A 19 -34.90 12.61 -14.87
CA CYS A 19 -36.33 12.66 -14.57
C CYS A 19 -36.52 13.07 -13.11
N ASN A 20 -37.35 14.08 -12.87
CA ASN A 20 -37.65 14.68 -11.58
C ASN A 20 -38.96 14.06 -11.04
N ALA A 21 -38.99 13.54 -9.80
CA ALA A 21 -40.25 13.20 -9.13
C ALA A 21 -40.14 13.45 -7.62
N LEU A 22 -41.00 14.36 -7.16
CA LEU A 22 -41.25 14.74 -5.77
C LEU A 22 -42.00 13.63 -5.02
N GLY A 23 -41.65 13.38 -3.75
CA GLY A 23 -42.58 12.77 -2.80
C GLY A 23 -41.95 12.12 -1.57
N GLY A 24 -42.28 12.64 -0.38
CA GLY A 24 -42.51 11.85 0.83
C GLY A 24 -41.29 11.39 1.62
N GLY A 25 -41.13 11.93 2.83
CA GLY A 25 -40.04 11.59 3.73
C GLY A 25 -40.05 10.14 4.21
N ALA A 26 -38.84 9.60 4.34
CA ALA A 26 -38.47 8.63 5.35
C ALA A 26 -36.96 8.80 5.60
N THR A 27 -36.60 9.00 6.86
CA THR A 27 -35.23 8.90 7.37
C THR A 27 -34.69 7.53 6.97
N ALA A 28 -33.73 7.49 6.04
CA ALA A 28 -32.97 6.29 5.70
C ALA A 28 -31.48 6.64 5.66
N THR A 29 -30.77 6.05 6.61
CA THR A 29 -29.33 5.89 6.73
C THR A 29 -28.61 5.82 5.37
N PRO A 30 -27.61 6.67 5.08
CA PRO A 30 -26.60 6.28 4.12
C PRO A 30 -25.74 5.19 4.78
N THR A 31 -26.13 3.92 4.63
CA THR A 31 -25.16 2.83 4.72
C THR A 31 -24.28 2.98 3.49
N ALA A 32 -23.27 3.82 3.60
CA ALA A 32 -22.16 3.83 2.69
C ALA A 32 -21.38 2.55 2.97
N THR A 33 -21.76 1.45 2.31
CA THR A 33 -20.84 0.37 2.00
C THR A 33 -19.86 0.93 0.97
N GLU A 34 -18.99 1.80 1.42
CA GLU A 34 -17.78 2.15 0.68
C GLU A 34 -16.88 0.93 0.86
N THR A 35 -16.98 -0.04 -0.05
CA THR A 35 -15.88 -0.97 -0.25
C THR A 35 -14.69 -0.09 -0.63
N PRO A 36 -13.61 0.02 0.17
CA PRO A 36 -12.43 0.71 -0.29
C PRO A 36 -11.74 -0.17 -1.33
N THR A 37 -12.24 -0.18 -2.57
CA THR A 37 -11.48 -0.69 -3.72
C THR A 37 -10.49 0.38 -4.10
N ALA A 38 -9.43 0.51 -3.31
CA ALA A 38 -8.24 1.23 -3.69
C ALA A 38 -7.12 0.20 -3.89
N THR A 39 -7.26 -0.66 -4.90
CA THR A 39 -6.11 -1.33 -5.50
C THR A 39 -5.47 -0.31 -6.43
N ALA A 40 -4.80 0.69 -5.84
CA ALA A 40 -3.82 1.47 -6.58
C ALA A 40 -2.61 0.57 -6.72
N THR A 41 -2.58 -0.29 -7.74
CA THR A 41 -1.33 -0.93 -8.14
C THR A 41 -0.42 0.18 -8.64
N ALA A 42 0.37 0.76 -7.73
CA ALA A 42 1.43 1.66 -8.12
C ALA A 42 2.41 0.81 -8.94
N THR A 43 2.51 1.11 -10.24
CA THR A 43 3.57 0.54 -11.06
C THR A 43 4.89 0.93 -10.38
N PRO A 44 5.72 -0.02 -9.93
CA PRO A 44 7.01 0.33 -9.35
C PRO A 44 7.76 1.19 -10.35
N VAL A 45 8.20 2.36 -9.89
CA VAL A 45 9.01 3.26 -10.70
C VAL A 45 10.34 2.53 -10.83
N GLU A 46 10.75 2.25 -12.08
CA GLU A 46 11.89 1.39 -12.39
C GLU A 46 13.11 1.79 -11.54
N GLY A 47 13.60 0.88 -10.70
CA GLY A 47 14.83 1.07 -9.91
C GLY A 47 14.69 1.07 -8.38
N THR A 48 13.48 1.01 -7.80
CA THR A 48 13.30 0.88 -6.33
C THR A 48 12.65 -0.44 -5.94
N SER A 49 13.23 -1.15 -4.97
CA SER A 49 12.70 -2.40 -4.42
C SER A 49 12.97 -2.50 -2.93
N LEU A 50 12.07 -3.12 -2.18
CA LEU A 50 12.36 -3.55 -0.81
C LEU A 50 13.18 -4.85 -0.84
N ASP A 51 14.03 -5.04 0.17
CA ASP A 51 14.82 -6.24 0.39
C ASP A 51 14.10 -7.12 1.42
N TYR A 52 13.59 -8.26 0.97
CA TYR A 52 12.91 -9.25 1.79
C TYR A 52 13.04 -10.65 1.19
N ASP A 53 12.93 -11.66 2.04
CA ASP A 53 12.92 -13.06 1.62
C ASP A 53 11.50 -13.55 1.29
N GLY A 54 11.38 -14.41 0.28
CA GLY A 54 10.13 -15.08 -0.07
C GLY A 54 9.21 -14.27 -0.98
N ASP A 55 7.90 -14.47 -0.82
CA ASP A 55 6.87 -13.88 -1.68
C ASP A 55 6.32 -12.54 -1.13
N ALA A 56 6.56 -12.21 0.15
CA ALA A 56 6.05 -11.01 0.82
C ALA A 56 6.95 -10.54 1.98
N LEU A 57 6.85 -9.25 2.34
CA LEU A 57 7.61 -8.67 3.44
C LEU A 57 7.11 -9.19 4.79
N THR A 58 7.96 -9.90 5.53
CA THR A 58 7.62 -10.46 6.84
C THR A 58 8.25 -9.64 7.97
N LEU A 59 7.45 -9.15 8.91
CA LEU A 59 7.93 -8.40 10.08
C LEU A 59 7.43 -9.07 11.37
N ALA A 60 8.28 -9.21 12.38
CA ALA A 60 7.87 -9.73 13.69
C ALA A 60 7.15 -8.64 14.51
N ASN A 61 6.25 -9.03 15.41
CA ASN A 61 5.53 -8.11 16.30
C ASN A 61 6.40 -7.62 17.47
N THR A 62 7.56 -7.03 17.17
CA THR A 62 8.51 -6.51 18.17
C THR A 62 8.84 -5.04 17.93
N THR A 63 9.55 -4.45 18.89
CA THR A 63 10.25 -3.19 18.68
C THR A 63 11.46 -3.44 17.76
N ASP A 64 11.82 -2.47 16.92
CA ASP A 64 13.03 -2.51 16.07
C ASP A 64 12.94 -3.36 14.79
N GLN A 65 11.76 -3.44 14.19
CA GLN A 65 11.58 -4.04 12.87
C GLN A 65 12.20 -3.18 11.78
N ARG A 66 13.23 -3.69 11.11
CA ARG A 66 13.92 -2.98 10.05
C ARG A 66 13.33 -3.34 8.68
N VAL A 67 13.01 -2.32 7.90
CA VAL A 67 12.61 -2.44 6.50
C VAL A 67 13.71 -1.81 5.65
N THR A 68 14.37 -2.62 4.85
CA THR A 68 15.45 -2.21 3.95
C THR A 68 15.01 -2.26 2.50
N GLY A 69 15.65 -1.47 1.66
CA GLY A 69 15.44 -1.53 0.22
C GLY A 69 16.57 -0.88 -0.55
N VAL A 70 16.63 -1.20 -1.84
CA VAL A 70 17.54 -0.63 -2.82
C VAL A 70 16.80 0.37 -3.70
N THR A 71 17.49 1.41 -4.12
CA THR A 71 16.94 2.45 -4.98
C THR A 71 18.02 3.08 -5.86
N ASP A 72 17.65 3.42 -7.10
CA ASP A 72 18.49 4.20 -8.01
C ASP A 72 18.40 5.73 -7.75
N LEU A 73 17.67 6.15 -6.71
CA LEU A 73 17.63 7.55 -6.27
C LEU A 73 19.01 8.02 -5.80
N ALA A 74 19.25 9.33 -5.90
CA ALA A 74 20.51 9.92 -5.48
C ALA A 74 20.72 9.80 -3.96
N ASP A 75 21.98 9.61 -3.55
CA ASP A 75 22.34 9.68 -2.14
C ASP A 75 21.96 11.04 -1.54
N GLY A 76 21.41 11.00 -0.32
CA GLY A 76 20.85 12.18 0.34
C GLY A 76 19.37 12.46 0.01
N THR A 77 18.74 11.71 -0.90
CA THR A 77 17.29 11.77 -1.10
C THR A 77 16.57 11.19 0.12
N GLU A 78 15.53 11.88 0.59
CA GLU A 78 14.64 11.36 1.64
C GLU A 78 13.55 10.50 1.02
N VAL A 79 13.37 9.29 1.56
CA VAL A 79 12.28 8.39 1.21
C VAL A 79 11.43 8.13 2.46
N THR A 80 10.13 8.07 2.26
CA THR A 80 9.16 7.77 3.31
C THR A 80 8.66 6.35 3.12
N VAL A 81 8.88 5.49 4.10
CA VAL A 81 8.36 4.13 4.15
C VAL A 81 7.10 4.15 5.01
N ARG A 82 6.00 3.64 4.46
CA ARG A 82 4.69 3.62 5.12
C ARG A 82 4.15 2.20 5.17
N LEU A 83 3.85 1.71 6.37
CA LEU A 83 3.19 0.43 6.59
C LEU A 83 1.72 0.71 6.91
N ARG A 84 0.82 0.20 6.07
CA ARG A 84 -0.62 0.39 6.22
C ARG A 84 -1.32 -0.96 6.24
N ALA A 85 -1.95 -1.31 7.36
CA ALA A 85 -2.93 -2.39 7.39
C ALA A 85 -4.35 -1.84 7.23
N SER A 86 -5.20 -2.62 6.58
CA SER A 86 -6.65 -2.40 6.52
C SER A 86 -7.35 -3.69 6.95
N GLY A 87 -8.55 -3.59 7.55
CA GLY A 87 -9.30 -4.75 8.04
C GLY A 87 -9.53 -4.72 9.55
N ASP A 88 -9.44 -5.88 10.20
CA ASP A 88 -9.81 -6.07 11.61
C ASP A 88 -8.88 -5.37 12.60
N SER A 89 -7.59 -5.26 12.26
CA SER A 89 -6.57 -4.57 13.06
C SER A 89 -5.90 -3.46 12.24
N PRO A 90 -6.59 -2.34 11.97
CA PRO A 90 -6.04 -1.28 11.14
C PRO A 90 -4.92 -0.55 11.87
N PHE A 91 -3.81 -0.32 11.17
CA PHE A 91 -2.72 0.51 11.67
C PHE A 91 -2.10 1.31 10.53
N LEU A 92 -1.40 2.38 10.93
CA LEU A 92 -0.60 3.19 10.04
C LEU A 92 0.69 3.58 10.74
N HIS A 93 1.80 3.02 10.27
CA HIS A 93 3.15 3.43 10.69
C HIS A 93 3.87 4.08 9.52
N THR A 94 4.68 5.09 9.81
CA THR A 94 5.41 5.84 8.80
C THR A 94 6.74 6.26 9.38
N ASP A 95 7.80 6.05 8.62
CA ASP A 95 9.16 6.40 8.99
C ASP A 95 9.88 6.95 7.76
N THR A 96 10.79 7.89 7.97
CA THR A 96 11.54 8.55 6.90
C THR A 96 12.99 8.13 7.00
N ALA A 97 13.55 7.67 5.88
CA ALA A 97 14.93 7.24 5.76
C ALA A 97 15.63 8.06 4.68
N THR A 98 16.91 8.30 4.86
CA THR A 98 17.76 8.90 3.82
C THR A 98 18.40 7.79 3.00
N VAL A 99 18.48 7.98 1.69
CA VAL A 99 19.21 7.10 0.78
C VAL A 99 20.70 7.30 0.98
N GLU A 100 21.41 6.20 1.28
CA GLU A 100 22.86 6.17 1.40
C GLU A 100 23.41 4.97 0.62
N ASN A 101 24.30 5.24 -0.33
CA ASN A 101 24.89 4.25 -1.23
C ASN A 101 23.81 3.41 -1.94
N GLY A 102 22.77 4.08 -2.47
CA GLY A 102 21.65 3.45 -3.18
C GLY A 102 20.77 2.52 -2.31
N THR A 103 20.87 2.62 -0.98
CA THR A 103 20.10 1.82 -0.03
C THR A 103 19.39 2.74 0.95
N PHE A 104 18.22 2.35 1.43
CA PHE A 104 17.54 3.02 2.55
C PHE A 104 17.12 2.00 3.60
N ALA A 105 16.92 2.47 4.82
CA ALA A 105 16.47 1.63 5.92
C ALA A 105 15.58 2.41 6.88
N ALA A 106 14.34 1.93 7.05
CA ALA A 106 13.37 2.45 7.99
C ALA A 106 13.24 1.48 9.18
N THR A 107 12.95 2.01 10.37
CA THR A 107 12.75 1.17 11.57
C THR A 107 11.37 1.41 12.15
N PHE A 108 10.67 0.34 12.48
CA PHE A 108 9.30 0.36 12.95
C PHE A 108 9.16 -0.36 14.29
N ASP A 109 8.28 0.16 15.14
CA ASP A 109 7.81 -0.53 16.33
C ASP A 109 6.46 -1.16 16.05
N LEU A 110 6.42 -2.50 16.02
CA LEU A 110 5.22 -3.29 15.79
C LEU A 110 4.80 -4.07 17.05
N SER A 111 5.31 -3.72 18.23
CA SER A 111 5.02 -4.47 19.47
C SER A 111 3.53 -4.50 19.83
N ASN A 112 2.78 -3.49 19.38
CA ASN A 112 1.33 -3.35 19.61
C ASN A 112 0.49 -3.87 18.44
N VAL A 113 1.12 -4.39 17.38
CA VAL A 113 0.43 -4.94 16.23
C VAL A 113 0.23 -6.44 16.44
N PRO A 114 -1.01 -6.96 16.32
CA PRO A 114 -1.25 -8.39 16.39
C PRO A 114 -0.47 -9.15 15.31
N ALA A 115 0.00 -10.35 15.64
CA ALA A 115 0.45 -11.31 14.62
C ALA A 115 -0.70 -11.67 13.67
N ASP A 116 -0.35 -12.26 12.53
CA ASP A 116 -1.25 -12.62 11.43
C ASP A 116 -1.97 -11.40 10.81
N THR A 117 -1.37 -10.21 10.94
CA THR A 117 -1.91 -8.97 10.36
C THR A 117 -1.26 -8.68 9.01
N ASN A 118 -2.04 -8.65 7.93
CA ASN A 118 -1.57 -8.24 6.61
C ASN A 118 -1.52 -6.71 6.48
N PHE A 119 -0.47 -6.22 5.82
CA PHE A 119 -0.28 -4.80 5.55
C PHE A 119 0.31 -4.58 4.16
N VAL A 120 0.23 -3.34 3.69
CA VAL A 120 0.89 -2.86 2.47
C VAL A 120 2.01 -1.91 2.89
N ALA A 121 3.24 -2.21 2.45
CA ALA A 121 4.38 -1.31 2.55
C ALA A 121 4.50 -0.47 1.29
N THR A 122 4.45 0.84 1.43
CA THR A 122 4.64 1.80 0.33
C THR A 122 5.91 2.61 0.59
N VAL A 123 6.76 2.77 -0.41
CA VAL A 123 7.91 3.68 -0.41
C VAL A 123 7.58 4.88 -1.28
N THR A 124 7.68 6.08 -0.71
CA THR A 124 7.35 7.34 -1.38
C THR A 124 8.53 8.29 -1.31
N ALA A 125 8.96 8.80 -2.47
CA ALA A 125 9.88 9.93 -2.57
C ALA A 125 9.07 11.16 -3.02
N ASP A 126 9.26 11.65 -4.25
CA ASP A 126 8.36 12.61 -4.89
C ASP A 126 7.00 11.99 -5.27
N GLU A 127 7.02 10.72 -5.65
CA GLU A 127 5.86 9.89 -5.92
C GLU A 127 6.02 8.51 -5.27
N VAL A 128 5.00 7.66 -5.39
CA VAL A 128 5.12 6.26 -4.93
C VAL A 128 6.08 5.53 -5.86
N VAL A 129 7.22 5.10 -5.32
CA VAL A 129 8.30 4.47 -6.10
C VAL A 129 8.31 2.95 -5.98
N ALA A 130 7.82 2.41 -4.85
CA ALA A 130 7.67 0.97 -4.65
C ALA A 130 6.49 0.67 -3.73
N GLU A 131 5.90 -0.50 -3.94
CA GLU A 131 4.83 -1.05 -3.11
C GLU A 131 5.00 -2.56 -3.00
N THR A 132 4.78 -3.12 -1.82
CA THR A 132 4.78 -4.56 -1.60
C THR A 132 3.80 -4.93 -0.50
N ASP A 133 3.19 -6.11 -0.63
CA ASP A 133 2.42 -6.72 0.45
C ASP A 133 3.35 -7.27 1.54
N GLY A 134 2.83 -7.33 2.76
CA GLY A 134 3.53 -7.89 3.91
C GLY A 134 2.61 -8.43 4.99
N GLU A 135 3.21 -9.13 5.94
CA GLU A 135 2.53 -9.76 7.07
C GLU A 135 3.32 -9.59 8.36
N VAL A 136 2.59 -9.35 9.45
CA VAL A 136 3.14 -9.37 10.80
C VAL A 136 3.09 -10.78 11.37
N VAL A 137 4.23 -11.34 11.75
CA VAL A 137 4.34 -12.66 12.38
C VAL A 137 4.65 -12.56 13.86
N ALA A 138 4.36 -13.61 14.60
CA ALA A 138 4.77 -13.71 15.99
C ALA A 138 6.30 -13.80 16.10
N ALA A 139 6.87 -13.03 17.03
CA ALA A 139 8.29 -13.04 17.38
C ALA A 139 8.79 -14.32 18.04
#